data_AF-A0A2M7REA8-F1
#
_entry.id   AF-A0A2M7REA8-F1
#
_cell.length_a   1.000
_cell.length_b   1.000
_cell.length_c   1.000
_cell.angle_alpha   90.00
_cell.angle_beta   90.00
_cell.angle_gamma   90.00
#
_symmetry.space_group_name_H-M   'P 1'
#
loop_
_entity.id
_entity.type
_entity.pdbx_description
1 polymer ?
#
loop_
_entity_poly.entity_id
_entity_poly.type
_entity_poly.pdbx_seq_one_letter_code
_entity_poly.pdbx_strand_id
1 'polypeptide(L)'
;MALTFDFLNSIIEVPAPTTSISVQTLINEIRDEEDELEPSIAYSKIADAFGKQDLGGGTLVGITLVLLDNWKVRFEARPGPDTVACIVTGGNLVAVSGNPIAASAFTSVTIAQSSSPTIAASASDTSLLYLVESLLGSNRNVGNYIYWDPTSGADINDGTTPSKAVLTFAQAQTLAAAGTGDTIFCMATDPSGITTVTEKLAITKNNLRIRGSGYNFQLIPDVSGSTTVSVSADNVEVYGLYISTAGGGTDNGITVTGNNAFIKNAWIKSASGNGIDLSSSTRTKIDTCAIEEATGNGINIGASTTLSKISTCIITGCADGVDLSGSGITDTIFESNLIYNNTGYGVDIGAGVLRTGIRLNHTFSGNTLGSTHDLGTSTFIETQAGGASSTEIADAVWDEIISGHVTADSAGKTLKDAKTKATLASLK
;
A
#
# COMPACT_ATOMS: atom_id res chain seq x y z
N MET A 1 -61.63 -11.13 -16.52
CA MET A 1 -62.65 -10.17 -16.06
C MET A 1 -62.49 -9.02 -17.01
N ALA A 2 -63.40 -8.83 -17.96
CA ALA A 2 -63.12 -7.93 -19.07
C ALA A 2 -62.92 -6.48 -18.59
N LEU A 3 -61.72 -5.94 -18.83
CA LEU A 3 -61.46 -4.51 -18.73
C LEU A 3 -62.02 -3.81 -19.97
N THR A 4 -62.36 -2.54 -19.85
CA THR A 4 -62.81 -1.73 -21.00
C THR A 4 -61.70 -0.76 -21.38
N PHE A 5 -61.30 -0.75 -22.65
CA PHE A 5 -60.21 0.10 -23.15
C PHE A 5 -60.75 1.28 -23.96
N ASP A 6 -60.55 2.49 -23.47
CA ASP A 6 -60.83 3.74 -24.18
C ASP A 6 -59.53 4.26 -24.80
N PHE A 7 -59.29 3.88 -26.05
CA PHE A 7 -58.10 4.28 -26.81
C PHE A 7 -58.04 5.78 -27.10
N LEU A 8 -59.18 6.48 -27.15
CA LEU A 8 -59.21 7.92 -27.43
C LEU A 8 -58.68 8.73 -26.25
N ASN A 9 -59.05 8.34 -25.03
CA ASN A 9 -58.60 9.01 -23.80
C ASN A 9 -57.42 8.31 -23.12
N SER A 10 -56.96 7.19 -23.67
CA SER A 10 -55.94 6.31 -23.07
C SER A 10 -56.34 5.87 -21.65
N ILE A 11 -57.55 5.33 -21.50
CA ILE A 11 -58.09 4.89 -20.20
C ILE A 11 -58.37 3.39 -20.22
N ILE A 12 -57.81 2.69 -19.23
CA ILE A 12 -58.14 1.30 -18.90
C ILE A 12 -59.17 1.34 -17.78
N GLU A 13 -60.42 1.02 -18.08
CA GLU A 13 -61.51 1.09 -17.12
C GLU A 13 -61.80 -0.27 -16.48
N VAL A 14 -61.80 -0.28 -15.15
CA VAL A 14 -62.19 -1.41 -14.31
C VAL A 14 -63.69 -1.28 -14.01
N PRO A 15 -64.54 -2.15 -14.59
CA PRO A 15 -66.00 -2.00 -14.48
C PRO A 15 -66.53 -2.24 -13.06
N ALA A 16 -67.68 -1.64 -12.77
CA ALA A 16 -68.48 -1.96 -11.61
C ALA A 16 -68.93 -3.44 -11.67
N PRO A 17 -69.01 -4.16 -10.53
CA PRO A 17 -68.80 -3.69 -9.16
C PRO A 17 -67.37 -3.90 -8.62
N THR A 18 -66.37 -4.17 -9.46
CA THR A 18 -65.02 -4.55 -9.00
C THR A 18 -64.32 -3.45 -8.21
N THR A 19 -63.82 -3.78 -7.02
CA THR A 19 -63.12 -2.84 -6.13
C THR A 19 -61.65 -3.17 -5.90
N SER A 20 -61.15 -4.29 -6.44
CA SER A 20 -59.73 -4.64 -6.34
C SER A 20 -59.26 -5.29 -7.64
N ILE A 21 -58.08 -4.89 -8.11
CA ILE A 21 -57.44 -5.50 -9.26
C ILE A 21 -55.96 -5.74 -8.98
N SER A 22 -55.44 -6.89 -9.43
CA SER A 22 -54.00 -7.18 -9.34
C SER A 22 -53.26 -6.62 -10.56
N VAL A 23 -52.02 -6.19 -10.38
CA VAL A 23 -51.13 -5.78 -11.49
C VAL A 23 -50.95 -6.92 -12.49
N GLN A 24 -50.97 -8.18 -12.03
CA GLN A 24 -50.93 -9.35 -12.90
C GLN A 24 -52.18 -9.47 -13.78
N THR A 25 -53.35 -9.21 -13.23
CA THR A 25 -54.61 -9.20 -13.99
C THR A 25 -54.61 -8.06 -15.00
N LEU A 26 -54.16 -6.87 -14.58
CA LEU A 26 -54.03 -5.71 -15.47
C LEU A 26 -53.15 -6.02 -16.68
N ILE A 27 -51.93 -6.53 -16.47
CA ILE A 27 -51.04 -6.83 -17.61
C ILE A 27 -51.58 -7.94 -18.50
N ASN A 28 -52.25 -8.96 -17.96
CA ASN A 28 -52.83 -10.02 -18.77
C ASN A 28 -53.91 -9.48 -19.71
N GLU A 29 -54.88 -8.74 -19.16
CA GLU A 29 -55.98 -8.18 -19.96
C GLU A 29 -55.47 -7.10 -20.95
N ILE A 30 -54.40 -6.37 -20.61
CA ILE A 30 -53.71 -5.47 -21.56
C ILE A 30 -53.10 -6.26 -22.72
N ARG A 31 -52.47 -7.42 -22.46
CA ARG A 31 -51.88 -8.25 -23.52
C ARG A 31 -52.95 -8.87 -24.40
N ASP A 32 -54.01 -9.38 -23.78
CA ASP A 32 -55.16 -9.93 -24.50
C ASP A 32 -55.76 -8.87 -25.44
N GLU A 33 -55.94 -7.62 -24.96
CA GLU A 33 -56.42 -6.52 -25.80
C GLU A 33 -55.41 -6.13 -26.89
N GLU A 34 -54.11 -6.02 -26.57
CA GLU A 34 -53.07 -5.72 -27.56
C GLU A 34 -52.99 -6.78 -28.68
N ASP A 35 -53.31 -8.04 -28.37
CA ASP A 35 -53.33 -9.17 -29.32
C ASP A 35 -54.63 -9.20 -30.16
N GLU A 36 -55.77 -8.74 -29.64
CA GLU A 36 -57.08 -8.75 -30.34
C GLU A 36 -57.31 -7.55 -31.28
N LEU A 37 -56.46 -6.51 -31.23
CA LEU A 37 -56.55 -5.35 -32.12
C LEU A 37 -56.08 -5.68 -33.56
N GLU A 38 -57.03 -6.03 -34.43
CA GLU A 38 -56.84 -6.10 -35.89
C GLU A 38 -56.56 -4.71 -36.53
N PRO A 39 -55.45 -4.48 -37.26
CA PRO A 39 -54.10 -5.03 -37.18
C PRO A 39 -53.20 -4.15 -36.29
N SER A 40 -52.21 -4.78 -35.64
CA SER A 40 -51.23 -4.31 -34.65
C SER A 40 -50.28 -3.15 -35.07
N ILE A 41 -50.70 -2.28 -36.00
CA ILE A 41 -49.95 -1.15 -36.57
C ILE A 41 -50.56 0.21 -36.17
N ALA A 42 -51.84 0.27 -35.77
CA ALA A 42 -52.53 1.55 -35.56
C ALA A 42 -52.30 2.16 -34.16
N TYR A 43 -51.89 1.37 -33.17
CA TYR A 43 -51.80 1.82 -31.78
C TYR A 43 -50.45 1.48 -31.15
N SER A 44 -49.90 2.42 -30.40
CA SER A 44 -48.72 2.22 -29.57
C SER A 44 -49.02 1.20 -28.46
N LYS A 45 -47.96 0.49 -28.04
CA LYS A 45 -47.99 -0.41 -26.88
C LYS A 45 -48.52 0.33 -25.65
N ILE A 46 -49.44 -0.30 -24.91
CA ILE A 46 -50.17 0.26 -23.77
C ILE A 46 -49.31 0.25 -22.50
N ALA A 47 -48.55 -0.82 -22.27
CA ALA A 47 -47.74 -0.98 -21.06
C ALA A 47 -46.46 -1.80 -21.28
N ASP A 48 -45.51 -1.70 -20.36
CA ASP A 48 -44.36 -2.60 -20.18
C ASP A 48 -44.40 -3.27 -18.81
N ALA A 49 -43.96 -4.52 -18.69
CA ALA A 49 -43.92 -5.22 -17.41
C ALA A 49 -42.54 -5.86 -17.16
N PHE A 50 -42.05 -5.72 -15.93
CA PHE A 50 -40.76 -6.22 -15.47
C PHE A 50 -40.92 -7.06 -14.19
N GLY A 51 -40.06 -8.07 -14.00
CA GLY A 51 -40.03 -8.92 -12.80
C GLY A 51 -40.69 -10.29 -13.01
N LYS A 52 -41.34 -10.81 -11.96
CA LYS A 52 -42.00 -12.14 -11.94
C LYS A 52 -41.08 -13.34 -12.24
N GLN A 53 -39.78 -13.22 -11.95
CA GLN A 53 -38.90 -14.38 -11.99
C GLN A 53 -39.28 -15.37 -10.88
N ASP A 54 -39.29 -16.65 -11.19
CA ASP A 54 -39.50 -17.72 -10.21
C ASP A 54 -38.24 -17.89 -9.35
N LEU A 55 -38.41 -17.78 -8.04
CA LEU A 55 -37.35 -17.96 -7.04
C LEU A 55 -37.37 -19.38 -6.45
N GLY A 56 -38.26 -20.25 -6.91
CA GLY A 56 -38.49 -21.59 -6.38
C GLY A 56 -39.48 -21.61 -5.22
N GLY A 57 -40.06 -22.79 -4.96
CA GLY A 57 -40.98 -22.99 -3.82
C GLY A 57 -42.28 -22.19 -3.91
N GLY A 58 -42.71 -21.77 -5.11
CA GLY A 58 -43.91 -20.96 -5.32
C GLY A 58 -43.73 -19.47 -5.00
N THR A 59 -42.49 -19.01 -4.79
CA THR A 59 -42.17 -17.60 -4.54
C THR A 59 -41.72 -16.92 -5.83
N LEU A 60 -42.31 -15.77 -6.16
CA LEU A 60 -42.00 -14.99 -7.37
C LEU A 60 -41.46 -13.61 -6.99
N VAL A 61 -40.58 -13.03 -7.82
CA VAL A 61 -40.20 -11.61 -7.73
C VAL A 61 -41.42 -10.72 -8.00
N GLY A 62 -41.57 -9.62 -7.25
CA GLY A 62 -42.65 -8.64 -7.46
C GLY A 62 -42.67 -8.08 -8.89
N ILE A 63 -43.87 -7.92 -9.46
CA ILE A 63 -44.05 -7.37 -10.81
C ILE A 63 -44.11 -5.83 -10.75
N THR A 64 -43.48 -5.16 -11.71
CA THR A 64 -43.63 -3.72 -11.94
C THR A 64 -44.22 -3.48 -13.32
N LEU A 65 -45.38 -2.85 -13.37
CA LEU A 65 -46.09 -2.45 -14.59
C LEU A 65 -45.91 -0.96 -14.84
N VAL A 66 -45.44 -0.62 -16.03
CA VAL A 66 -45.24 0.75 -16.52
C VAL A 66 -46.27 1.01 -17.62
N LEU A 67 -47.24 1.88 -17.35
CA LEU A 67 -48.16 2.38 -18.38
C LEU A 67 -47.42 3.37 -19.29
N LEU A 68 -47.49 3.13 -20.59
CA LEU A 68 -46.80 3.91 -21.60
C LEU A 68 -47.67 5.08 -22.07
N ASP A 69 -47.04 6.04 -22.75
CA ASP A 69 -47.68 7.26 -23.24
C ASP A 69 -48.51 7.96 -22.14
N ASN A 70 -49.80 8.19 -22.39
CA ASN A 70 -50.74 8.82 -21.46
C ASN A 70 -51.73 7.82 -20.83
N TRP A 71 -51.47 6.51 -20.92
CA TRP A 71 -52.39 5.50 -20.41
C TRP A 71 -52.56 5.56 -18.89
N LYS A 72 -53.82 5.48 -18.44
CA LYS A 72 -54.19 5.50 -17.02
C LYS A 72 -55.26 4.47 -16.70
N VAL A 73 -55.24 3.98 -15.47
CA VAL A 73 -56.28 3.08 -14.93
C VAL A 73 -57.36 3.91 -14.25
N ARG A 74 -58.64 3.60 -14.50
CA ARG A 74 -59.82 4.21 -13.88
C ARG A 74 -60.74 3.11 -13.35
N PHE A 75 -61.35 3.33 -12.19
CA PHE A 75 -62.48 2.50 -11.75
C PHE A 75 -63.78 3.15 -12.20
N GLU A 76 -64.73 2.39 -12.72
CA GLU A 76 -66.03 2.93 -13.15
C GLU A 76 -66.70 3.72 -12.01
N ALA A 77 -67.36 4.82 -12.34
CA ALA A 77 -68.02 5.69 -11.36
C ALA A 77 -69.03 4.91 -10.50
N ARG A 78 -69.17 5.32 -9.24
CA ARG A 78 -70.11 4.67 -8.30
C ARG A 78 -71.36 5.55 -8.11
N PRO A 79 -72.53 4.97 -7.79
CA PRO A 79 -73.79 5.71 -7.72
C PRO A 79 -73.87 6.76 -6.59
N GLY A 80 -72.90 6.82 -5.68
CA GLY A 80 -72.82 7.80 -4.59
C GLY A 80 -73.91 7.63 -3.51
N PRO A 81 -73.98 8.51 -2.49
CA PRO A 81 -73.10 9.66 -2.25
C PRO A 81 -71.75 9.30 -1.59
N ASP A 82 -71.60 8.08 -1.07
CA ASP A 82 -70.39 7.63 -0.39
C ASP A 82 -69.31 7.21 -1.38
N THR A 83 -68.05 7.52 -1.07
CA THR A 83 -66.90 7.09 -1.87
C THR A 83 -66.54 5.63 -1.59
N VAL A 84 -66.41 4.82 -2.64
CA VAL A 84 -65.97 3.43 -2.55
C VAL A 84 -64.45 3.34 -2.66
N ALA A 85 -63.81 2.67 -1.70
CA ALA A 85 -62.37 2.39 -1.76
C ALA A 85 -62.08 1.30 -2.79
N CYS A 86 -61.18 1.61 -3.74
CA CYS A 86 -60.71 0.70 -4.77
C CYS A 86 -59.19 0.51 -4.64
N ILE A 87 -58.67 -0.68 -4.89
CA ILE A 87 -57.27 -1.00 -4.62
C ILE A 87 -56.61 -1.66 -5.83
N VAL A 88 -55.40 -1.21 -6.18
CA VAL A 88 -54.50 -1.91 -7.11
C VAL A 88 -53.44 -2.64 -6.28
N THR A 89 -53.28 -3.95 -6.48
CA THR A 89 -52.45 -4.83 -5.62
C THR A 89 -51.52 -5.73 -6.41
N GLY A 90 -50.61 -6.44 -5.72
CA GLY A 90 -49.81 -7.51 -6.32
C GLY A 90 -48.61 -7.06 -7.15
N GLY A 91 -48.21 -5.78 -7.05
CA GLY A 91 -47.03 -5.25 -7.74
C GLY A 91 -46.92 -3.72 -7.63
N ASN A 92 -46.03 -3.15 -8.43
CA ASN A 92 -45.91 -1.71 -8.62
C ASN A 92 -46.62 -1.29 -9.89
N LEU A 93 -47.42 -0.23 -9.80
CA LEU A 93 -48.03 0.44 -10.96
C LEU A 93 -47.45 1.84 -11.09
N VAL A 94 -46.86 2.14 -12.23
CA VAL A 94 -46.31 3.46 -12.57
C VAL A 94 -46.75 3.85 -13.98
N ALA A 95 -46.78 5.14 -14.30
CA ALA A 95 -47.05 5.65 -15.64
C ALA A 95 -45.97 6.65 -16.06
N VAL A 96 -45.62 6.67 -17.34
CA VAL A 96 -44.66 7.65 -17.89
C VAL A 96 -45.18 9.09 -17.75
N SER A 97 -46.49 9.30 -17.89
CA SER A 97 -47.16 10.60 -17.77
C SER A 97 -47.44 11.05 -16.31
N GLY A 98 -46.84 10.42 -15.30
CA GLY A 98 -47.04 10.78 -13.89
C GLY A 98 -48.06 9.89 -13.17
N ASN A 99 -49.14 10.46 -12.63
CA ASN A 99 -50.13 9.69 -11.84
C ASN A 99 -50.80 8.63 -12.74
N PRO A 100 -50.65 7.32 -12.44
CA PRO A 100 -51.22 6.24 -13.25
C PRO A 100 -52.73 6.08 -13.07
N ILE A 101 -53.36 6.79 -12.13
CA ILE A 101 -54.79 6.71 -11.85
C ILE A 101 -55.54 7.92 -12.43
N ALA A 102 -56.57 7.67 -13.21
CA ALA A 102 -57.54 8.67 -13.63
C ALA A 102 -58.70 8.76 -12.62
N ALA A 103 -59.19 9.98 -12.37
CA ALA A 103 -60.26 10.22 -11.41
C ALA A 103 -61.64 9.83 -11.96
N SER A 104 -62.52 9.40 -11.07
CA SER A 104 -63.91 9.01 -11.32
C SER A 104 -64.78 9.37 -10.13
N ALA A 105 -66.07 9.59 -10.35
CA ALA A 105 -66.99 10.01 -9.29
C ALA A 105 -67.18 8.90 -8.25
N PHE A 106 -67.16 9.28 -6.97
CA PHE A 106 -67.43 8.41 -5.82
C PHE A 106 -66.49 7.19 -5.71
N THR A 107 -65.25 7.31 -6.19
CA THR A 107 -64.19 6.28 -6.04
C THR A 107 -62.94 6.88 -5.41
N SER A 108 -62.33 6.18 -4.46
CA SER A 108 -61.00 6.49 -3.92
C SER A 108 -60.05 5.35 -4.21
N VAL A 109 -58.97 5.58 -4.96
CA VAL A 109 -58.07 4.52 -5.40
C VAL A 109 -56.75 4.56 -4.62
N THR A 110 -56.35 3.42 -4.07
CA THR A 110 -55.06 3.24 -3.40
C THR A 110 -54.21 2.20 -4.15
N ILE A 111 -52.94 2.50 -4.39
CA ILE A 111 -51.99 1.55 -4.98
C ILE A 111 -51.16 0.94 -3.84
N ALA A 112 -51.32 -0.36 -3.61
CA ALA A 112 -50.50 -1.11 -2.67
C ALA A 112 -49.18 -1.50 -3.34
N GLN A 113 -48.19 -0.60 -3.27
CA GLN A 113 -46.87 -0.81 -3.89
C GLN A 113 -46.05 -1.89 -3.17
N SER A 114 -45.30 -2.67 -3.95
CA SER A 114 -44.38 -3.69 -3.46
C SER A 114 -42.94 -3.17 -3.53
N SER A 115 -42.18 -3.29 -2.44
CA SER A 115 -40.76 -2.94 -2.44
C SER A 115 -39.96 -3.95 -3.27
N SER A 116 -39.55 -3.60 -4.49
CA SER A 116 -38.54 -4.38 -5.24
C SER A 116 -37.14 -4.02 -4.73
N PRO A 117 -36.26 -4.99 -4.39
CA PRO A 117 -34.93 -4.68 -3.90
C PRO A 117 -34.09 -4.04 -5.01
N THR A 118 -33.72 -2.77 -4.84
CA THR A 118 -32.74 -2.08 -5.70
C THR A 118 -31.39 -2.12 -5.01
N ILE A 119 -30.39 -2.75 -5.61
CA ILE A 119 -29.00 -2.68 -5.14
C ILE A 119 -28.34 -1.50 -5.85
N ALA A 120 -28.17 -0.38 -5.14
CA ALA A 120 -27.32 0.72 -5.57
C ALA A 120 -25.90 0.48 -5.03
N ALA A 121 -24.93 0.25 -5.91
CA ALA A 121 -23.52 0.25 -5.56
C ALA A 121 -22.94 1.65 -5.82
N SER A 122 -22.25 2.23 -4.85
CA SER A 122 -21.50 3.48 -5.03
C SER A 122 -20.44 3.32 -6.11
N ALA A 123 -20.17 4.38 -6.88
CA ALA A 123 -19.04 4.41 -7.82
C ALA A 123 -17.72 4.15 -7.06
N SER A 124 -16.79 3.42 -7.67
CA SER A 124 -15.52 3.07 -7.04
C SER A 124 -14.70 4.32 -6.68
N ASP A 125 -14.12 4.36 -5.48
CA ASP A 125 -13.29 5.45 -4.94
C ASP A 125 -11.92 5.61 -5.64
N THR A 126 -11.82 5.17 -6.90
CA THR A 126 -10.57 5.10 -7.67
C THR A 126 -9.84 6.45 -7.73
N SER A 127 -10.58 7.56 -7.87
CA SER A 127 -10.00 8.91 -7.88
C SER A 127 -9.34 9.28 -6.55
N LEU A 128 -9.88 8.83 -5.42
CA LEU A 128 -9.28 9.05 -4.11
C LEU A 128 -8.01 8.22 -3.93
N LEU A 129 -7.99 6.98 -4.43
CA LEU A 129 -6.80 6.14 -4.42
C LEU A 129 -5.66 6.78 -5.22
N TYR A 130 -5.92 7.26 -6.44
CA TYR A 130 -4.92 7.98 -7.24
C TYR A 130 -4.44 9.27 -6.55
N LEU A 131 -5.33 10.00 -5.87
CA LEU A 131 -4.94 11.18 -5.11
C LEU A 131 -3.99 10.82 -3.96
N VAL A 132 -4.33 9.81 -3.15
CA VAL A 132 -3.48 9.37 -2.03
C VAL A 132 -2.12 8.89 -2.53
N GLU A 133 -2.10 8.09 -3.59
CA GLU A 133 -0.87 7.56 -4.18
C GLU A 133 0.01 8.66 -4.80
N SER A 134 -0.60 9.76 -5.28
CA SER A 134 0.15 10.91 -5.77
C SER A 134 1.00 11.61 -4.69
N LEU A 135 0.65 11.42 -3.40
CA LEU A 135 1.31 12.05 -2.26
C LEU A 135 2.50 11.23 -1.72
N LEU A 136 2.65 9.96 -2.08
CA LEU A 136 3.67 9.05 -1.51
C LEU A 136 5.12 9.31 -1.98
N GLY A 137 5.31 10.21 -2.96
CA GLY A 137 6.63 10.71 -3.36
C GLY A 137 7.44 9.81 -4.32
N SER A 138 7.32 8.49 -4.22
CA SER A 138 7.98 7.48 -5.09
C SER A 138 6.99 6.48 -5.68
N ASN A 139 7.37 5.84 -6.80
CA ASN A 139 6.62 4.80 -7.51
C ASN A 139 5.09 4.99 -7.49
N ARG A 140 4.56 6.06 -8.10
CA ARG A 140 3.13 6.46 -8.03
C ARG A 140 2.21 5.62 -8.93
N ASN A 141 2.10 4.33 -8.64
CA ASN A 141 1.16 3.41 -9.29
C ASN A 141 0.02 3.04 -8.31
N VAL A 142 -1.14 2.63 -8.81
CA VAL A 142 -2.24 2.13 -7.97
C VAL A 142 -2.42 0.65 -8.28
N GLY A 143 -2.01 -0.21 -7.36
CA GLY A 143 -2.27 -1.65 -7.40
C GLY A 143 -3.35 -2.08 -6.41
N ASN A 144 -3.47 -3.39 -6.19
CA ASN A 144 -4.37 -3.93 -5.17
C ASN A 144 -3.81 -3.70 -3.76
N TYR A 145 -4.72 -3.55 -2.80
CA TYR A 145 -4.39 -3.53 -1.38
C TYR A 145 -4.67 -4.89 -0.77
N ILE A 146 -3.65 -5.45 -0.12
CA ILE A 146 -3.67 -6.78 0.48
C ILE A 146 -3.39 -6.63 1.97
N TYR A 147 -4.22 -7.23 2.80
CA TYR A 147 -4.11 -7.17 4.25
C TYR A 147 -3.52 -8.47 4.79
N TRP A 148 -2.42 -8.36 5.52
CA TRP A 148 -1.75 -9.47 6.19
C TRP A 148 -1.83 -9.29 7.70
N ASP A 149 -2.52 -10.21 8.38
CA ASP A 149 -2.66 -10.25 9.83
C ASP A 149 -2.16 -11.61 10.37
N PRO A 150 -0.95 -11.65 10.94
CA PRO A 150 -0.36 -12.88 11.47
C PRO A 150 -0.96 -13.33 12.82
N THR A 151 -1.82 -12.53 13.45
CA THR A 151 -2.46 -12.85 14.71
C THR A 151 -3.86 -13.44 14.50
N SER A 152 -4.68 -12.79 13.66
CA SER A 152 -6.10 -13.12 13.50
C SER A 152 -6.53 -13.44 12.06
N GLY A 153 -5.62 -13.35 11.10
CA GLY A 153 -5.88 -13.65 9.69
C GLY A 153 -6.13 -15.15 9.44
N ALA A 154 -6.53 -15.46 8.21
CA ALA A 154 -6.66 -16.83 7.73
C ALA A 154 -6.31 -16.91 6.25
N ASP A 155 -5.47 -17.87 5.84
CA ASP A 155 -4.99 -17.97 4.46
C ASP A 155 -6.07 -18.37 3.44
N ILE A 156 -7.25 -18.78 3.91
CA ILE A 156 -8.43 -18.98 3.07
C ILE A 156 -9.11 -17.66 2.68
N ASN A 157 -8.77 -16.55 3.34
CA ASN A 157 -9.36 -15.24 3.04
C ASN A 157 -8.77 -14.64 1.75
N ASP A 158 -9.51 -13.70 1.17
CA ASP A 158 -9.13 -13.02 -0.07
C ASP A 158 -8.14 -11.86 0.13
N GLY A 159 -7.83 -11.47 1.37
CA GLY A 159 -6.89 -10.39 1.67
C GLY A 159 -7.37 -9.00 1.28
N THR A 160 -8.61 -8.82 0.81
CA THR A 160 -9.08 -7.55 0.22
C THR A 160 -9.54 -6.50 1.23
N THR A 161 -9.80 -6.92 2.47
CA THR A 161 -10.22 -6.03 3.56
C THR A 161 -9.53 -6.44 4.87
N PRO A 162 -9.42 -5.53 5.86
CA PRO A 162 -8.81 -5.87 7.16
C PRO A 162 -9.47 -7.06 7.88
N SER A 163 -10.79 -7.23 7.77
CA SER A 163 -11.51 -8.36 8.38
C SER A 163 -11.39 -9.67 7.58
N LYS A 164 -10.83 -9.59 6.37
CA LYS A 164 -10.50 -10.72 5.48
C LYS A 164 -8.99 -10.78 5.24
N ALA A 165 -8.18 -10.38 6.21
CA ALA A 165 -6.74 -10.49 6.11
C ALA A 165 -6.29 -11.95 6.03
N VAL A 166 -5.21 -12.20 5.29
CA VAL A 166 -4.55 -13.51 5.23
C VAL A 166 -3.60 -13.68 6.42
N LEU A 167 -3.27 -14.92 6.77
CA LEU A 167 -2.48 -15.24 7.97
C LEU A 167 -0.97 -15.13 7.71
N THR A 168 -0.49 -15.63 6.58
CA THR A 168 0.94 -15.72 6.28
C THR A 168 1.40 -14.71 5.24
N PHE A 169 2.66 -14.29 5.32
CA PHE A 169 3.23 -13.41 4.31
C PHE A 169 3.30 -14.09 2.94
N ALA A 170 3.55 -15.39 2.93
CA ALA A 170 3.55 -16.19 1.72
C ALA A 170 2.21 -16.08 0.98
N GLN A 171 1.09 -16.23 1.69
CA GLN A 171 -0.23 -16.09 1.09
C GLN A 171 -0.51 -14.64 0.66
N ALA A 172 -0.06 -13.63 1.41
CA ALA A 172 -0.20 -12.24 0.97
C ALA A 172 0.49 -11.98 -0.38
N GLN A 173 1.67 -12.58 -0.61
CA GLN A 173 2.36 -12.48 -1.89
C GLN A 173 1.75 -13.30 -3.03
N THR A 174 1.02 -14.39 -2.75
CA THR A 174 0.32 -15.13 -3.82
C THR A 174 -0.81 -14.30 -4.42
N LEU A 175 -1.48 -13.50 -3.58
CA LEU A 175 -2.51 -12.55 -3.99
C LEU A 175 -1.95 -11.34 -4.75
N ALA A 176 -0.66 -11.02 -4.55
CA ALA A 176 0.00 -9.93 -5.26
C ALA A 176 0.42 -10.33 -6.69
N ALA A 177 0.12 -9.45 -7.64
CA ALA A 177 0.59 -9.53 -9.01
C ALA A 177 1.93 -8.79 -9.17
N ALA A 178 2.82 -9.34 -10.00
CA ALA A 178 4.09 -8.69 -10.30
C ALA A 178 3.87 -7.51 -11.26
N GLY A 179 4.49 -6.36 -10.98
CA GLY A 179 4.47 -5.19 -11.86
C GLY A 179 3.25 -4.29 -11.71
N THR A 180 2.27 -4.64 -10.88
CA THR A 180 1.00 -3.90 -10.74
C THR A 180 1.03 -2.79 -9.69
N GLY A 181 2.07 -2.71 -8.85
CA GLY A 181 2.13 -1.72 -7.77
C GLY A 181 1.33 -2.11 -6.53
N ASP A 182 1.08 -3.41 -6.35
CA ASP A 182 0.30 -3.93 -5.21
C ASP A 182 0.97 -3.58 -3.88
N THR A 183 0.15 -3.40 -2.84
CA THR A 183 0.59 -3.03 -1.51
C THR A 183 0.09 -4.03 -0.48
N ILE A 184 1.02 -4.62 0.28
CA ILE A 184 0.73 -5.45 1.43
C ILE A 184 0.84 -4.61 2.70
N PHE A 185 -0.26 -4.52 3.45
CA PHE A 185 -0.30 -3.91 4.77
C PHE A 185 -0.04 -4.96 5.84
N CYS A 186 1.02 -4.76 6.63
CA CYS A 186 1.31 -5.58 7.79
C CYS A 186 0.49 -5.06 8.98
N MET A 187 -0.49 -5.84 9.40
CA MET A 187 -1.44 -5.44 10.44
C MET A 187 -0.92 -5.79 11.83
N ALA A 188 -0.91 -4.79 12.72
CA ALA A 188 -0.65 -4.98 14.14
C ALA A 188 -1.99 -5.04 14.89
N THR A 189 -2.51 -6.25 15.12
CA THR A 189 -3.83 -6.48 15.73
C THR A 189 -3.76 -7.23 17.06
N ASP A 190 -2.57 -7.56 17.54
CA ASP A 190 -2.41 -8.24 18.82
C ASP A 190 -2.98 -7.36 19.96
N PRO A 191 -3.84 -7.91 20.85
CA PRO A 191 -4.45 -7.14 21.94
C PRO A 191 -3.45 -6.50 22.91
N SER A 192 -2.20 -6.96 22.95
CA SER A 192 -1.12 -6.36 23.74
C SER A 192 -0.60 -5.03 23.17
N GLY A 193 -0.96 -4.71 21.92
CA GLY A 193 -0.50 -3.52 21.20
C GLY A 193 0.76 -3.75 20.36
N ILE A 194 1.41 -4.91 20.47
CA ILE A 194 2.57 -5.31 19.67
C ILE A 194 2.29 -6.68 19.04
N THR A 195 2.28 -6.72 17.71
CA THR A 195 2.24 -7.97 16.95
C THR A 195 3.67 -8.39 16.62
N THR A 196 4.11 -9.50 17.22
CA THR A 196 5.43 -10.10 16.92
C THR A 196 5.24 -11.28 15.97
N VAL A 197 6.03 -11.30 14.91
CA VAL A 197 5.98 -12.28 13.83
C VAL A 197 7.32 -12.99 13.73
N THR A 198 7.29 -14.32 13.71
CA THR A 198 8.50 -15.15 13.60
C THR A 198 8.82 -15.57 12.17
N GLU A 199 7.93 -15.29 11.21
CA GLU A 199 8.18 -15.51 9.78
C GLU A 199 9.30 -14.61 9.24
N LYS A 200 10.03 -15.11 8.24
CA LYS A 200 10.96 -14.33 7.42
C LYS A 200 10.29 -13.94 6.10
N LEU A 201 10.55 -12.72 5.64
CA LEU A 201 9.92 -12.17 4.44
C LEU A 201 10.83 -12.37 3.24
N ALA A 202 10.32 -13.05 2.21
CA ALA A 202 10.98 -13.17 0.92
C ALA A 202 10.22 -12.42 -0.16
N ILE A 203 10.58 -11.17 -0.42
CA ILE A 203 9.91 -10.30 -1.37
C ILE A 203 10.43 -10.58 -2.79
N THR A 204 9.58 -11.24 -3.58
CA THR A 204 9.95 -11.80 -4.91
C THR A 204 9.12 -11.23 -6.06
N LYS A 205 8.14 -10.35 -5.77
CA LYS A 205 7.28 -9.72 -6.77
C LYS A 205 7.79 -8.33 -7.10
N ASN A 206 8.00 -8.07 -8.39
CA ASN A 206 8.40 -6.74 -8.86
C ASN A 206 7.31 -5.71 -8.54
N ASN A 207 7.73 -4.49 -8.23
CA ASN A 207 6.86 -3.35 -7.92
C ASN A 207 5.98 -3.55 -6.66
N LEU A 208 6.32 -4.50 -5.79
CA LEU A 208 5.59 -4.74 -4.55
C LEU A 208 5.94 -3.71 -3.49
N ARG A 209 4.91 -3.29 -2.73
CA ARG A 209 5.06 -2.38 -1.61
C ARG A 209 4.68 -3.07 -0.31
N ILE A 210 5.55 -2.98 0.68
CA ILE A 210 5.28 -3.44 2.04
C ILE A 210 5.10 -2.22 2.94
N ARG A 211 4.03 -2.22 3.74
CA ARG A 211 3.68 -1.14 4.66
C ARG A 211 3.48 -1.70 6.06
N GLY A 212 4.47 -1.51 6.92
CA GLY A 212 4.39 -1.80 8.34
C GLY A 212 3.83 -0.64 9.17
N SER A 213 3.41 -0.96 10.39
CA SER A 213 2.87 -0.01 11.37
C SER A 213 3.91 0.54 12.34
N GLY A 214 5.20 0.46 11.98
CA GLY A 214 6.33 0.87 12.81
C GLY A 214 6.62 -0.15 13.91
N TYR A 215 6.89 0.35 15.12
CA TYR A 215 7.25 -0.48 16.29
C TYR A 215 6.17 -1.49 16.70
N ASN A 216 4.90 -1.23 16.37
CA ASN A 216 3.78 -2.09 16.74
C ASN A 216 3.73 -3.39 15.94
N PHE A 217 4.45 -3.48 14.81
CA PHE A 217 4.60 -4.70 14.02
C PHE A 217 6.08 -5.09 13.96
N GLN A 218 6.43 -6.18 14.64
CA GLN A 218 7.81 -6.60 14.84
C GLN A 218 8.08 -7.91 14.11
N LEU A 219 9.05 -7.89 13.19
CA LEU A 219 9.60 -9.09 12.56
C LEU A 219 10.79 -9.57 13.38
N ILE A 220 10.58 -10.62 14.18
CA ILE A 220 11.60 -11.20 15.05
C ILE A 220 11.56 -12.73 14.85
N PRO A 221 12.28 -13.25 13.84
CA PRO A 221 12.40 -14.68 13.64
C PRO A 221 13.00 -15.39 14.85
N ASP A 222 12.56 -16.62 15.08
CA ASP A 222 13.04 -17.50 16.17
C ASP A 222 14.13 -18.48 15.71
N VAL A 223 14.33 -18.63 14.40
CA VAL A 223 15.32 -19.52 13.79
C VAL A 223 16.35 -18.73 12.97
N SER A 224 17.63 -18.99 13.22
CA SER A 224 18.75 -18.39 12.49
C SER A 224 19.05 -19.11 11.16
N GLY A 225 19.90 -18.52 10.31
CA GLY A 225 20.40 -19.11 9.08
C GLY A 225 19.94 -18.44 7.78
N SER A 226 19.21 -17.32 7.89
CA SER A 226 18.84 -16.49 6.73
C SER A 226 18.34 -15.11 7.13
N THR A 227 18.47 -14.13 6.23
CA THR A 227 18.01 -12.75 6.46
C THR A 227 16.53 -12.66 6.84
N THR A 228 16.17 -11.73 7.72
CA THR A 228 14.77 -11.53 8.14
C THR A 228 13.90 -11.01 7.00
N VAL A 229 14.40 -10.06 6.21
CA VAL A 229 13.72 -9.55 5.01
C VAL A 229 14.65 -9.63 3.81
N SER A 230 14.31 -10.41 2.80
CA SER A 230 15.02 -10.46 1.52
C SER A 230 14.21 -9.76 0.43
N VAL A 231 14.87 -8.85 -0.30
CA VAL A 231 14.33 -8.12 -1.44
C VAL A 231 15.11 -8.55 -2.68
N SER A 232 14.60 -9.55 -3.39
CA SER A 232 15.21 -10.07 -4.62
C SER A 232 14.55 -9.56 -5.90
N ALA A 233 13.38 -8.91 -5.76
CA ALA A 233 12.65 -8.31 -6.87
C ALA A 233 12.95 -6.83 -7.09
N ASP A 234 12.73 -6.37 -8.32
CA ASP A 234 12.97 -4.98 -8.72
C ASP A 234 11.80 -4.05 -8.32
N ASN A 235 12.12 -2.77 -8.11
CA ASN A 235 11.16 -1.69 -7.81
C ASN A 235 10.34 -1.92 -6.53
N VAL A 236 10.90 -2.65 -5.58
CA VAL A 236 10.25 -2.95 -4.30
C VAL A 236 10.38 -1.77 -3.35
N GLU A 237 9.34 -1.52 -2.56
CA GLU A 237 9.44 -0.57 -1.47
C GLU A 237 9.04 -1.17 -0.11
N VAL A 238 9.84 -0.93 0.92
CA VAL A 238 9.64 -1.45 2.27
C VAL A 238 9.57 -0.28 3.25
N TYR A 239 8.43 -0.14 3.94
CA TYR A 239 8.21 0.97 4.87
C TYR A 239 7.82 0.50 6.25
N GLY A 240 8.33 1.19 7.28
CA GLY A 240 7.70 1.15 8.60
C GLY A 240 7.76 -0.21 9.29
N LEU A 241 8.80 -1.01 9.05
CA LEU A 241 8.99 -2.30 9.74
C LEU A 241 9.94 -2.13 10.92
N TYR A 242 9.61 -2.75 12.05
CA TYR A 242 10.57 -3.04 13.09
C TYR A 242 11.13 -4.46 12.89
N ILE A 243 12.45 -4.61 12.85
CA ILE A 243 13.13 -5.83 12.44
C ILE A 243 14.22 -6.17 13.45
N SER A 244 14.25 -7.44 13.84
CA SER A 244 15.41 -8.07 14.49
C SER A 244 15.69 -9.41 13.83
N THR A 245 16.73 -10.10 14.31
CA THR A 245 17.14 -11.40 13.77
C THR A 245 17.22 -12.42 14.90
N ALA A 246 17.06 -13.70 14.57
CA ALA A 246 17.27 -14.77 15.53
C ALA A 246 18.72 -14.77 16.05
N GLY A 247 18.90 -15.04 17.34
CA GLY A 247 20.22 -15.12 17.96
C GLY A 247 21.05 -16.30 17.44
N GLY A 248 22.37 -16.17 17.53
CA GLY A 248 23.33 -17.24 17.23
C GLY A 248 23.65 -17.48 15.75
N GLY A 249 23.15 -16.64 14.84
CA GLY A 249 23.49 -16.65 13.41
C GLY A 249 24.37 -15.47 12.99
N THR A 250 24.43 -15.23 11.67
CA THR A 250 25.01 -14.03 11.04
C THR A 250 23.97 -13.41 10.09
N ASP A 251 22.73 -13.39 10.53
CA ASP A 251 21.59 -13.06 9.69
C ASP A 251 21.46 -11.54 9.55
N ASN A 252 21.28 -11.06 8.32
CA ASN A 252 21.05 -9.63 8.08
C ASN A 252 19.59 -9.26 8.40
N GLY A 253 19.36 -8.03 8.87
CA GLY A 253 18.01 -7.51 9.04
C GLY A 253 17.26 -7.43 7.69
N ILE A 254 17.84 -6.69 6.74
CA ILE A 254 17.35 -6.62 5.36
C ILE A 254 18.49 -6.95 4.39
N THR A 255 18.25 -7.80 3.42
CA THR A 255 19.16 -8.02 2.28
C THR A 255 18.47 -7.59 0.98
N VAL A 256 19.15 -6.80 0.15
CA VAL A 256 18.64 -6.30 -1.12
C VAL A 256 19.56 -6.71 -2.26
N THR A 257 19.00 -7.48 -3.19
CA THR A 257 19.64 -7.86 -4.47
C THR A 257 18.87 -7.39 -5.69
N GLY A 258 17.58 -7.03 -5.52
CA GLY A 258 16.80 -6.38 -6.56
C GLY A 258 17.20 -4.93 -6.81
N ASN A 259 16.91 -4.41 -7.99
CA ASN A 259 17.20 -3.03 -8.37
C ASN A 259 16.09 -2.07 -7.95
N ASN A 260 16.45 -0.79 -7.78
CA ASN A 260 15.53 0.31 -7.48
C ASN A 260 14.69 0.03 -6.23
N ALA A 261 15.29 -0.62 -5.23
CA ALA A 261 14.64 -0.83 -3.95
C ALA A 261 14.57 0.48 -3.15
N PHE A 262 13.48 0.69 -2.44
CA PHE A 262 13.34 1.81 -1.52
C PHE A 262 13.00 1.34 -0.11
N ILE A 263 13.94 1.47 0.80
CA ILE A 263 13.76 1.15 2.22
C ILE A 263 13.57 2.45 2.98
N LYS A 264 12.45 2.62 3.69
CA LYS A 264 12.14 3.85 4.40
C LYS A 264 11.54 3.62 5.78
N ASN A 265 11.88 4.43 6.77
CA ASN A 265 11.28 4.36 8.11
C ASN A 265 11.38 2.95 8.73
N ALA A 266 12.41 2.18 8.39
CA ALA A 266 12.65 0.88 9.00
C ALA A 266 13.47 1.07 10.28
N TRP A 267 13.12 0.32 11.33
CA TRP A 267 13.92 0.22 12.54
C TRP A 267 14.49 -1.19 12.62
N ILE A 268 15.80 -1.31 12.52
CA ILE A 268 16.52 -2.58 12.57
C ILE A 268 17.35 -2.59 13.86
N LYS A 269 17.06 -3.52 14.76
CA LYS A 269 17.73 -3.63 16.05
C LYS A 269 18.33 -5.00 16.26
N SER A 270 19.58 -5.05 16.72
CA SER A 270 20.27 -6.27 17.12
C SER A 270 20.31 -7.33 16.01
N ALA A 271 20.62 -6.93 14.78
CA ALA A 271 20.90 -7.88 13.70
C ALA A 271 22.18 -8.68 14.03
N SER A 272 22.14 -10.00 13.87
CA SER A 272 23.28 -10.88 14.15
C SER A 272 24.34 -10.85 13.04
N GLY A 273 23.95 -10.39 11.84
CA GLY A 273 24.84 -9.95 10.75
C GLY A 273 24.78 -8.43 10.57
N ASN A 274 24.62 -7.98 9.33
CA ASN A 274 24.48 -6.56 9.00
C ASN A 274 23.05 -6.06 9.25
N GLY A 275 22.87 -4.78 9.54
CA GLY A 275 21.53 -4.17 9.60
C GLY A 275 20.85 -4.25 8.23
N ILE A 276 21.45 -3.61 7.22
CA ILE A 276 21.05 -3.69 5.81
C ILE A 276 22.24 -4.14 4.97
N ASP A 277 22.04 -5.12 4.12
CA ASP A 277 23.03 -5.63 3.18
C ASP A 277 22.58 -5.39 1.73
N LEU A 278 23.40 -4.69 0.95
CA LEU A 278 23.17 -4.44 -0.46
C LEU A 278 24.22 -5.20 -1.28
N SER A 279 23.80 -5.96 -2.29
CA SER A 279 24.74 -6.55 -3.24
C SER A 279 24.11 -6.72 -4.62
N SER A 280 24.90 -6.55 -5.68
CA SER A 280 24.41 -6.68 -7.08
C SER A 280 23.16 -5.85 -7.40
N SER A 281 22.98 -4.71 -6.73
CA SER A 281 21.78 -3.87 -6.82
C SER A 281 22.09 -2.49 -7.38
N THR A 282 21.17 -1.92 -8.16
CA THR A 282 21.32 -0.58 -8.76
C THR A 282 20.19 0.35 -8.34
N ARG A 283 20.48 1.61 -8.01
CA ARG A 283 19.52 2.68 -7.63
C ARG A 283 18.78 2.45 -6.30
N THR A 284 19.39 1.73 -5.36
CA THR A 284 18.76 1.52 -4.05
C THR A 284 18.79 2.78 -3.20
N LYS A 285 17.68 3.04 -2.50
CA LYS A 285 17.53 4.18 -1.59
C LYS A 285 17.20 3.67 -0.19
N ILE A 286 17.92 4.19 0.80
CA ILE A 286 17.66 3.95 2.22
C ILE A 286 17.42 5.32 2.85
N ASP A 287 16.24 5.54 3.42
CA ASP A 287 15.83 6.86 3.91
C ASP A 287 15.17 6.80 5.28
N THR A 288 15.56 7.67 6.20
CA THR A 288 14.90 7.79 7.51
C THR A 288 14.84 6.46 8.28
N CYS A 289 15.88 5.63 8.19
CA CYS A 289 15.96 4.35 8.91
C CYS A 289 16.77 4.49 10.21
N ALA A 290 16.45 3.68 11.22
CA ALA A 290 17.24 3.52 12.43
C ALA A 290 17.86 2.11 12.43
N ILE A 291 19.19 2.03 12.56
CA ILE A 291 19.94 0.78 12.55
C ILE A 291 20.83 0.77 13.79
N GLU A 292 20.52 -0.16 14.70
CA GLU A 292 21.07 -0.16 16.05
C GLU A 292 21.61 -1.55 16.40
N GLU A 293 22.81 -1.57 16.98
CA GLU A 293 23.37 -2.76 17.65
C GLU A 293 23.52 -3.98 16.71
N ALA A 294 23.76 -3.76 15.41
CA ALA A 294 24.11 -4.86 14.52
C ALA A 294 25.48 -5.45 14.90
N THR A 295 25.61 -6.77 14.91
CA THR A 295 26.90 -7.43 15.19
C THR A 295 27.89 -7.21 14.04
N GLY A 296 27.39 -7.17 12.81
CA GLY A 296 28.12 -6.72 11.63
C GLY A 296 27.97 -5.21 11.41
N ASN A 297 28.02 -4.79 10.14
CA ASN A 297 27.93 -3.38 9.77
C ASN A 297 26.48 -2.89 9.84
N GLY A 298 26.29 -1.60 10.12
CA GLY A 298 24.96 -1.00 10.08
C GLY A 298 24.37 -1.12 8.67
N ILE A 299 25.10 -0.62 7.68
CA ILE A 299 24.81 -0.84 6.26
C ILE A 299 26.06 -1.39 5.58
N ASN A 300 25.93 -2.53 4.90
CA ASN A 300 26.95 -3.07 4.03
C ASN A 300 26.58 -2.81 2.56
N ILE A 301 27.50 -2.24 1.80
CA ILE A 301 27.39 -2.02 0.36
C ILE A 301 28.41 -2.93 -0.31
N GLY A 302 27.96 -4.14 -0.65
CA GLY A 302 28.76 -5.16 -1.27
C GLY A 302 28.93 -4.98 -2.79
N ALA A 303 29.71 -5.90 -3.37
CA ALA A 303 30.13 -5.87 -4.76
C ALA A 303 28.99 -5.66 -5.78
N SER A 304 29.35 -5.05 -6.92
CA SER A 304 28.43 -4.76 -8.04
C SER A 304 27.20 -3.91 -7.68
N THR A 305 27.31 -3.08 -6.65
CA THR A 305 26.23 -2.16 -6.23
C THR A 305 26.45 -0.76 -6.80
N THR A 306 25.46 -0.17 -7.46
CA THR A 306 25.62 1.15 -8.10
C THR A 306 24.48 2.12 -7.82
N LEU A 307 24.77 3.43 -7.86
CA LEU A 307 23.77 4.50 -7.75
C LEU A 307 22.96 4.48 -6.45
N SER A 308 23.57 4.02 -5.36
CA SER A 308 22.90 3.92 -4.05
C SER A 308 22.83 5.27 -3.34
N LYS A 309 21.73 5.54 -2.64
CA LYS A 309 21.57 6.74 -1.81
C LYS A 309 21.12 6.39 -0.40
N ILE A 310 21.84 6.87 0.60
CA ILE A 310 21.54 6.68 2.02
C ILE A 310 21.34 8.05 2.65
N SER A 311 20.12 8.35 3.11
CA SER A 311 19.77 9.65 3.67
C SER A 311 19.02 9.61 5.00
N THR A 312 19.30 10.57 5.87
CA THR A 312 18.53 10.82 7.11
C THR A 312 18.43 9.59 8.03
N CYS A 313 19.43 8.70 7.99
CA CYS A 313 19.46 7.50 8.81
C CYS A 313 20.19 7.73 10.14
N ILE A 314 19.81 6.97 11.16
CA ILE A 314 20.54 6.83 12.43
C ILE A 314 21.23 5.47 12.41
N ILE A 315 22.54 5.44 12.62
CA ILE A 315 23.33 4.20 12.60
C ILE A 315 24.26 4.17 13.81
N THR A 316 24.07 3.20 14.70
CA THR A 316 24.82 3.16 15.97
C THR A 316 25.07 1.77 16.51
N GLY A 317 26.16 1.63 17.27
CA GLY A 317 26.48 0.39 17.99
C GLY A 317 26.78 -0.79 17.08
N CYS A 318 27.19 -0.54 15.84
CA CYS A 318 27.53 -1.56 14.84
C CYS A 318 29.05 -1.81 14.79
N ALA A 319 29.48 -2.76 13.94
CA ALA A 319 30.89 -2.90 13.55
C ALA A 319 31.36 -1.60 12.88
N ASP A 320 31.11 -1.42 11.59
CA ASP A 320 31.13 -0.10 10.96
C ASP A 320 29.71 0.47 10.88
N GLY A 321 29.57 1.80 10.84
CA GLY A 321 28.29 2.42 10.53
C GLY A 321 27.86 2.06 9.11
N VAL A 322 28.71 2.36 8.14
CA VAL A 322 28.58 1.88 6.76
C VAL A 322 29.90 1.33 6.27
N ASP A 323 29.87 0.17 5.63
CA ASP A 323 31.02 -0.42 4.92
C ASP A 323 30.72 -0.50 3.42
N LEU A 324 31.68 -0.09 2.59
CA LEU A 324 31.67 -0.26 1.15
C LEU A 324 32.86 -1.16 0.78
N SER A 325 32.63 -2.47 0.68
CA SER A 325 33.69 -3.44 0.46
C SER A 325 33.42 -4.34 -0.76
N GLY A 326 34.47 -4.53 -1.57
CA GLY A 326 34.42 -5.31 -2.80
C GLY A 326 34.69 -4.50 -4.07
N SER A 327 34.34 -5.07 -5.23
CA SER A 327 34.59 -4.45 -6.54
C SER A 327 33.28 -4.13 -7.27
N GLY A 328 33.33 -3.17 -8.20
CA GLY A 328 32.16 -2.75 -8.97
C GLY A 328 31.16 -1.92 -8.17
N ILE A 329 31.57 -1.34 -7.05
CA ILE A 329 30.75 -0.40 -6.27
C ILE A 329 30.97 1.01 -6.82
N THR A 330 29.91 1.65 -7.31
CA THR A 330 30.04 2.99 -7.92
C THR A 330 28.88 3.93 -7.64
N ASP A 331 29.16 5.22 -7.55
CA ASP A 331 28.14 6.29 -7.46
C ASP A 331 27.26 6.19 -6.21
N THR A 332 27.87 6.00 -5.05
CA THR A 332 27.16 5.95 -3.76
C THR A 332 27.11 7.33 -3.11
N ILE A 333 25.93 7.75 -2.65
CA ILE A 333 25.72 9.06 -2.01
C ILE A 333 25.18 8.90 -0.59
N PHE A 334 25.80 9.59 0.35
CA PHE A 334 25.36 9.72 1.74
C PHE A 334 24.94 11.16 2.03
N GLU A 335 23.76 11.34 2.64
CA GLU A 335 23.21 12.66 2.96
C GLU A 335 22.59 12.74 4.36
N SER A 336 23.08 13.66 5.20
CA SER A 336 22.43 14.03 6.47
C SER A 336 22.15 12.86 7.43
N ASN A 337 23.12 11.95 7.61
CA ASN A 337 23.00 10.81 8.53
C ASN A 337 23.61 11.13 9.91
N LEU A 338 23.11 10.46 10.95
CA LEU A 338 23.69 10.44 12.29
C LEU A 338 24.35 9.08 12.52
N ILE A 339 25.68 9.03 12.56
CA ILE A 339 26.45 7.79 12.60
C ILE A 339 27.42 7.82 13.78
N TYR A 340 27.14 7.05 14.83
CA TYR A 340 27.85 7.19 16.09
C TYR A 340 28.04 5.89 16.87
N ASN A 341 29.00 5.90 17.80
CA ASN A 341 29.27 4.78 18.72
C ASN A 341 29.45 3.41 18.04
N ASN A 342 30.01 3.39 16.83
CA ASN A 342 30.39 2.15 16.16
C ASN A 342 31.80 1.71 16.60
N THR A 343 32.03 0.41 16.60
CA THR A 343 33.32 -0.19 17.02
C THR A 343 34.43 -0.05 15.97
N GLY A 344 34.07 0.25 14.74
CA GLY A 344 34.91 0.57 13.61
C GLY A 344 34.80 2.05 13.22
N TYR A 345 34.70 2.31 11.92
CA TYR A 345 34.50 3.64 11.34
C TYR A 345 33.02 4.01 11.25
N GLY A 346 32.74 5.30 11.12
CA GLY A 346 31.42 5.77 10.72
C GLY A 346 31.08 5.35 9.29
N VAL A 347 31.96 5.66 8.33
CA VAL A 347 31.91 5.14 6.95
C VAL A 347 33.28 4.60 6.56
N ASP A 348 33.39 3.32 6.26
CA ASP A 348 34.58 2.70 5.67
C ASP A 348 34.39 2.52 4.15
N ILE A 349 35.28 3.10 3.37
CA ILE A 349 35.30 3.01 1.91
C ILE A 349 36.50 2.16 1.50
N GLY A 350 36.24 0.91 1.12
CA GLY A 350 37.26 -0.04 0.70
C GLY A 350 37.92 0.29 -0.64
N ALA A 351 39.06 -0.36 -0.89
CA ALA A 351 39.77 -0.24 -2.15
C ALA A 351 38.95 -0.78 -3.32
N GLY A 352 38.89 -0.04 -4.43
CA GLY A 352 38.14 -0.41 -5.64
C GLY A 352 36.71 0.15 -5.70
N VAL A 353 36.27 0.87 -4.66
CA VAL A 353 35.04 1.67 -4.68
C VAL A 353 35.27 2.96 -5.45
N LEU A 354 34.34 3.34 -6.32
CA LEU A 354 34.47 4.53 -7.18
C LEU A 354 33.37 5.55 -6.90
N ARG A 355 33.72 6.84 -6.88
CA ARG A 355 32.75 7.96 -6.88
C ARG A 355 31.76 7.91 -5.71
N THR A 356 32.28 7.83 -4.50
CA THR A 356 31.49 7.94 -3.28
C THR A 356 31.36 9.40 -2.87
N GLY A 357 30.14 9.86 -2.58
CA GLY A 357 29.86 11.22 -2.11
C GLY A 357 29.29 11.23 -0.69
N ILE A 358 30.04 11.69 0.29
CA ILE A 358 29.55 11.97 1.65
C ILE A 358 29.32 13.49 1.73
N ARG A 359 28.06 13.93 1.72
CA ARG A 359 27.71 15.35 1.62
C ARG A 359 26.54 15.76 2.52
N LEU A 360 26.35 17.06 2.70
CA LEU A 360 25.37 17.68 3.61
C LEU A 360 25.67 17.40 5.09
N ASN A 361 24.66 17.56 5.95
CA ASN A 361 24.81 17.68 7.40
C ASN A 361 24.95 16.32 8.11
N HIS A 362 26.01 15.56 7.81
CA HIS A 362 26.33 14.35 8.58
C HIS A 362 26.78 14.70 9.99
N THR A 363 26.45 13.85 10.96
CA THR A 363 27.00 13.90 12.32
C THR A 363 27.68 12.58 12.64
N PHE A 364 29.00 12.65 12.82
CA PHE A 364 29.82 11.52 13.26
C PHE A 364 30.27 11.74 14.70
N SER A 365 30.15 10.74 15.57
CA SER A 365 30.58 10.87 16.97
C SER A 365 30.90 9.51 17.60
N GLY A 366 31.95 9.40 18.41
CA GLY A 366 32.21 8.20 19.22
C GLY A 366 32.47 6.91 18.44
N ASN A 367 32.70 6.98 17.12
CA ASN A 367 33.17 5.84 16.33
C ASN A 367 34.63 5.55 16.68
N THR A 368 34.97 4.29 16.95
CA THR A 368 36.25 3.94 17.60
C THR A 368 37.45 4.13 16.68
N LEU A 369 37.34 3.79 15.40
CA LEU A 369 38.43 3.92 14.44
C LEU A 369 38.44 5.27 13.70
N GLY A 370 37.31 5.98 13.70
CA GLY A 370 37.18 7.34 13.15
C GLY A 370 35.86 7.59 12.42
N SER A 371 35.67 8.82 11.94
CA SER A 371 34.45 9.19 11.22
C SER A 371 34.38 8.55 9.83
N THR A 372 35.46 8.66 9.06
CA THR A 372 35.53 8.15 7.69
C THR A 372 36.91 7.56 7.40
N HIS A 373 36.96 6.40 6.77
CA HIS A 373 38.17 5.82 6.17
C HIS A 373 37.97 5.70 4.67
N ASP A 374 38.93 6.19 3.88
CA ASP A 374 38.79 6.27 2.42
C ASP A 374 39.99 5.67 1.69
N LEU A 375 39.77 4.49 1.11
CA LEU A 375 40.64 3.84 0.15
C LEU A 375 40.04 3.83 -1.27
N GLY A 376 38.94 4.56 -1.47
CA GLY A 376 38.22 4.65 -2.73
C GLY A 376 38.93 5.54 -3.75
N THR A 377 38.36 5.63 -4.95
CA THR A 377 38.83 6.53 -6.01
C THR A 377 37.74 7.51 -6.42
N SER A 378 38.11 8.79 -6.59
CA SER A 378 37.16 9.87 -6.86
C SER A 378 36.10 10.05 -5.77
N THR A 379 36.46 9.76 -4.53
CA THR A 379 35.62 10.03 -3.36
C THR A 379 35.54 11.55 -3.12
N PHE A 380 34.34 12.04 -2.82
CA PHE A 380 34.08 13.38 -2.33
C PHE A 380 33.53 13.28 -0.91
N ILE A 381 34.27 13.80 0.07
CA ILE A 381 33.82 13.91 1.46
C ILE A 381 33.73 15.40 1.76
N GLU A 382 32.51 15.90 1.90
CA GLU A 382 32.28 17.27 2.32
C GLU A 382 32.82 17.44 3.75
N THR A 383 33.76 18.36 3.90
CA THR A 383 34.28 18.70 5.21
C THR A 383 33.15 19.38 5.98
N GLN A 384 32.73 18.77 7.09
CA GLN A 384 31.69 19.30 7.96
C GLN A 384 31.98 20.78 8.26
N ALA A 385 30.97 21.66 8.17
CA ALA A 385 31.10 23.05 8.60
C ALA A 385 31.41 23.07 10.11
N GLY A 386 32.71 23.11 10.44
CA GLY A 386 33.24 22.79 11.76
C GLY A 386 34.65 22.19 11.73
N GLY A 387 35.06 21.59 10.61
CA GLY A 387 36.43 21.10 10.35
C GLY A 387 36.85 19.94 11.25
N ALA A 388 37.83 19.15 10.80
CA ALA A 388 38.57 18.26 11.70
C ALA A 388 38.98 19.04 12.96
N SER A 389 38.87 18.42 14.14
CA SER A 389 39.27 19.10 15.37
C SER A 389 40.72 19.57 15.23
N SER A 390 41.09 20.65 15.90
CA SER A 390 42.46 21.16 15.87
C SER A 390 43.49 20.07 16.20
N THR A 391 43.09 19.07 16.98
CA THR A 391 43.90 17.91 17.35
C THR A 391 44.06 16.93 16.19
N GLU A 392 42.99 16.58 15.48
CA GLU A 392 43.03 15.70 14.30
C GLU A 392 43.80 16.35 13.14
N ILE A 393 43.61 17.65 12.93
CA ILE A 393 44.41 18.42 11.96
C ILE A 393 45.88 18.41 12.37
N ALA A 394 46.19 18.66 13.65
CA ALA A 394 47.56 18.67 14.11
C ALA A 394 48.23 17.30 13.95
N ASP A 395 47.56 16.21 14.30
CA ASP A 395 48.12 14.85 14.21
C ASP A 395 48.38 14.45 12.76
N ALA A 396 47.41 14.69 11.87
CA ALA A 396 47.55 14.43 10.43
C ALA A 396 48.68 15.26 9.80
N VAL A 397 48.80 16.55 10.17
CA VAL A 397 49.89 17.42 9.69
C VAL A 397 51.25 16.95 10.22
N TRP A 398 51.32 16.51 11.48
CA TRP A 398 52.56 16.02 12.08
C TRP A 398 53.04 14.71 11.45
N ASP A 399 52.12 13.79 11.15
CA ASP A 399 52.45 12.50 10.54
C ASP A 399 52.82 12.63 9.06
N GLU A 400 52.19 13.55 8.31
CA GLU A 400 52.57 13.85 6.92
C GLU A 400 54.01 14.42 6.84
N ILE A 401 54.33 15.41 7.69
CA ILE A 401 55.65 16.07 7.70
C ILE A 401 56.78 15.08 8.01
N ILE A 402 56.53 14.06 8.82
CA ILE A 402 57.56 13.08 9.23
C ILE A 402 57.73 11.94 8.21
N SER A 403 56.66 11.55 7.52
CA SER A 403 56.62 10.43 6.57
C SER A 403 57.44 10.71 5.29
N GLY A 404 57.30 11.91 4.71
CA GLY A 404 57.89 12.24 3.39
C GLY A 404 59.22 13.01 3.42
N HIS A 405 59.52 13.73 4.50
CA HIS A 405 60.70 14.59 4.59
C HIS A 405 61.81 13.93 5.42
N VAL A 406 62.37 12.83 4.91
CA VAL A 406 63.43 12.06 5.59
C VAL A 406 64.85 12.37 5.10
N THR A 407 64.99 13.25 4.09
CA THR A 407 66.29 13.68 3.58
C THR A 407 67.04 14.52 4.61
N ALA A 408 68.37 14.46 4.59
CA ALA A 408 69.22 15.30 5.42
C ALA A 408 68.86 16.78 5.24
N ASP A 409 68.94 17.54 6.33
CA ASP A 409 68.64 18.98 6.41
C ASP A 409 67.18 19.39 6.12
N SER A 410 66.27 18.43 5.99
CA SER A 410 64.84 18.71 5.96
C SER A 410 64.26 18.93 7.36
N ALA A 411 63.19 19.73 7.43
CA ALA A 411 62.47 19.98 8.67
C ALA A 411 61.92 18.68 9.28
N GLY A 412 61.35 17.78 8.47
CA GLY A 412 60.81 16.49 8.93
C GLY A 412 61.87 15.57 9.56
N LYS A 413 63.08 15.50 8.97
CA LYS A 413 64.19 14.72 9.54
C LYS A 413 64.65 15.26 10.89
N THR A 414 64.70 16.59 11.04
CA THR A 414 65.11 17.25 12.27
C THR A 414 64.11 16.99 13.40
N LEU A 415 62.82 17.07 13.11
CA LEU A 415 61.74 16.82 14.07
C LEU A 415 61.65 15.35 14.48
N LYS A 416 61.83 14.42 13.54
CA LYS A 416 61.92 12.99 13.83
C LYS A 416 63.09 12.68 14.78
N ASP A 417 64.27 13.22 14.49
CA ASP A 417 65.45 13.03 15.33
C ASP A 417 65.27 13.65 16.72
N ALA A 418 64.60 14.81 16.81
CA ALA A 418 64.26 15.45 18.08
C ALA A 418 63.30 14.59 18.93
N LYS A 419 62.24 14.04 18.32
CA LYS A 419 61.31 13.11 18.99
C LYS A 419 62.06 11.88 19.52
N THR A 420 62.86 11.22 18.69
CA THR A 420 63.64 10.05 19.09
C THR A 420 64.62 10.36 20.23
N LYS A 421 65.33 11.50 20.16
CA LYS A 421 66.23 11.95 21.24
C LYS A 421 65.46 12.22 22.54
N ALA A 422 64.30 12.86 22.48
CA ALA A 422 63.47 13.13 23.64
C ALA A 422 62.98 11.83 24.30
N THR A 423 62.53 10.85 23.51
CA THR A 423 62.12 9.53 24.01
C THR A 423 63.28 8.75 24.64
N LEU A 424 64.46 8.78 24.02
CA LEU A 424 65.67 8.17 24.58
C LEU A 424 66.11 8.84 25.89
N ALA A 425 65.92 10.16 26.01
CA ALA A 425 66.24 10.90 27.22
C ALA A 425 65.26 10.63 28.35
N SER A 426 63.97 10.37 28.06
CA SER A 426 62.95 10.06 29.07
C SER A 426 63.02 8.61 29.60
N LEU A 427 63.81 7.75 28.97
CA LEU A 427 64.06 6.37 29.40
C LEU A 427 65.28 6.24 30.32
N LYS A 428 66.00 7.34 30.58
CA LYS A 428 67.04 7.46 31.61
C LYS A 428 66.48 8.22 32.80
#